data_AF-A0A671Z4N0-F1
#
_entry.id   AF-A0A671Z4N0-F1
#
_cell.length_a   1.000
_cell.length_b   1.000
_cell.length_c   1.000
_cell.angle_alpha   90.00
_cell.angle_beta   90.00
_cell.angle_gamma   90.00
#
_symmetry.space_group_name_H-M   'P 1'
#
loop_
_entity.id
_entity.type
_entity.pdbx_description
1 polymer ?
#
loop_
_entity_poly.entity_id
_entity_poly.type
_entity_poly.pdbx_seq_one_letter_code
_entity_poly.pdbx_strand_id
1 'polypeptide(L)'
;MAELNLGKGLTAGKVASNVQKKLTRAQEKVLQKLGKADETKDVAFEEGVINFNKQYTEGSKLQRDLRAYLEAVKAMHESSKNVQACLADMYEPDWYGKNDVDSIVEDCDVLWTDYHQKLVDHALISMDTYLGQFPDIKARIAKRDRKLVDYDSARHNYATTHKTKKKDGGIKITKPSSLLERATPGWAQGILSAHNVAQSSLSRSQAEEELERAQKVFEEINIDLQEELPSLWNSRVGFYVSTFQSLAGFEEKFHKEISRLDQDLYDVLVKLESTDPTRLVSNNPSCKLCQDFLLPAVPPPPKVTPSKEMKAENIINLFDAAATPDISVTSPTEVSEQLPSTHSPQAGWDDDESQPVTEVAAAEDVAPAAETPTETPEPAAPAPEPAPAAAAAAAPEPTEEATATAEMPPGFLFKVQVMHDYAANDTDELEMKAGDVVLVITFDNPDEQDDGWLMGFKQDDWQQNKENAAKGVFPENFTQRL
;
A
#
# COMPACT_ATOMS: atom_id res chain seq x y z
N MET A 1 -11.70 -46.30 1.94
CA MET A 1 -11.32 -45.22 2.88
C MET A 1 -10.32 -44.31 2.18
N ALA A 2 -10.82 -43.37 1.41
CA ALA A 2 -10.13 -42.20 0.82
C ALA A 2 -11.21 -41.49 -0.02
N GLU A 3 -11.54 -40.24 0.30
CA GLU A 3 -12.63 -39.52 -0.36
C GLU A 3 -12.10 -38.55 -1.42
N LEU A 4 -12.86 -38.38 -2.51
CA LEU A 4 -12.62 -37.33 -3.49
C LEU A 4 -13.39 -36.07 -3.06
N ASN A 5 -12.68 -35.04 -2.60
CA ASN A 5 -13.29 -33.73 -2.36
C ASN A 5 -13.58 -33.05 -3.72
N LEU A 6 -14.83 -33.13 -4.17
CA LEU A 6 -15.33 -32.31 -5.28
C LEU A 6 -15.71 -30.90 -4.79
N GLY A 7 -15.48 -29.90 -5.65
CA GLY A 7 -15.52 -28.48 -5.26
C GLY A 7 -16.90 -27.94 -4.86
N LYS A 8 -16.89 -26.95 -3.97
CA LYS A 8 -18.06 -26.13 -3.61
C LYS A 8 -18.30 -25.09 -4.70
N GLY A 9 -19.14 -25.41 -5.69
CA GLY A 9 -19.44 -24.48 -6.78
C GLY A 9 -20.25 -23.25 -6.32
N LEU A 10 -19.95 -22.08 -6.90
CA LEU A 10 -20.86 -20.94 -6.82
C LEU A 10 -22.16 -21.27 -7.58
N THR A 11 -23.26 -20.72 -7.08
CA THR A 11 -24.60 -21.01 -7.61
C THR A 11 -25.05 -19.87 -8.53
N ALA A 12 -25.52 -20.21 -9.74
CA ALA A 12 -25.90 -19.22 -10.76
C ALA A 12 -26.96 -18.19 -10.29
N GLY A 13 -27.79 -18.54 -9.30
CA GLY A 13 -28.72 -17.60 -8.66
C GLY A 13 -28.03 -16.44 -7.93
N LYS A 14 -26.78 -16.61 -7.46
CA LYS A 14 -25.98 -15.55 -6.83
C LYS A 14 -25.60 -14.48 -7.86
N VAL A 15 -25.04 -14.92 -9.00
CA VAL A 15 -24.66 -14.10 -10.15
C VAL A 15 -25.87 -13.35 -10.70
N ALA A 16 -26.99 -14.05 -10.93
CA ALA A 16 -28.24 -13.43 -11.37
C ALA A 16 -28.74 -12.35 -10.38
N SER A 17 -28.61 -12.56 -9.07
CA SER A 17 -28.95 -11.54 -8.06
C SER A 17 -28.05 -10.30 -8.14
N ASN A 18 -26.76 -10.49 -8.47
CA ASN A 18 -25.79 -9.40 -8.53
C ASN A 18 -25.98 -8.57 -9.81
N VAL A 19 -26.26 -9.22 -10.95
CA VAL A 19 -26.64 -8.53 -12.20
C VAL A 19 -27.94 -7.73 -12.00
N GLN A 20 -28.97 -8.33 -11.37
CA GLN A 20 -30.21 -7.63 -11.05
C GLN A 20 -29.98 -6.37 -10.19
N LYS A 21 -29.07 -6.43 -9.21
CA LYS A 21 -28.68 -5.28 -8.36
C LYS A 21 -27.86 -4.23 -9.11
N LYS A 22 -26.91 -4.63 -9.99
CA LYS A 22 -26.21 -3.67 -10.88
C LYS A 22 -27.24 -2.91 -11.74
N LEU A 23 -28.28 -3.60 -12.24
CA LEU A 23 -29.33 -3.01 -13.09
C LEU A 23 -30.32 -2.09 -12.33
N THR A 24 -30.77 -2.47 -11.11
CA THR A 24 -31.62 -1.57 -10.30
C THR A 24 -30.86 -0.32 -9.84
N ARG A 25 -29.57 -0.43 -9.47
CA ARG A 25 -28.73 0.74 -9.16
C ARG A 25 -28.60 1.71 -10.34
N ALA A 26 -28.40 1.19 -11.55
CA ALA A 26 -28.33 2.01 -12.75
C ALA A 26 -29.68 2.73 -13.00
N GLN A 27 -30.80 2.02 -12.83
CA GLN A 27 -32.14 2.61 -12.91
C GLN A 27 -32.37 3.71 -11.87
N GLU A 28 -31.97 3.49 -10.61
CA GLU A 28 -32.15 4.47 -9.54
C GLU A 28 -31.30 5.73 -9.75
N LYS A 29 -30.01 5.58 -10.08
CA LYS A 29 -29.14 6.72 -10.44
C LYS A 29 -29.72 7.56 -11.60
N VAL A 30 -30.42 6.93 -12.54
CA VAL A 30 -31.13 7.63 -13.64
C VAL A 30 -32.42 8.30 -13.14
N LEU A 31 -33.20 7.66 -12.25
CA LEU A 31 -34.40 8.28 -11.66
C LEU A 31 -34.06 9.50 -10.81
N GLN A 32 -32.99 9.44 -10.02
CA GLN A 32 -32.43 10.55 -9.23
C GLN A 32 -31.99 11.70 -10.15
N LYS A 33 -31.14 11.43 -11.16
CA LYS A 33 -30.70 12.44 -12.14
C LYS A 33 -31.84 13.07 -12.96
N LEU A 34 -32.99 12.41 -13.05
CA LEU A 34 -34.21 12.92 -13.70
C LEU A 34 -35.19 13.61 -12.74
N GLY A 35 -34.86 13.76 -11.46
CA GLY A 35 -35.75 14.36 -10.45
C GLY A 35 -37.02 13.55 -10.18
N LYS A 36 -36.98 12.22 -10.39
CA LYS A 36 -38.10 11.29 -10.22
C LYS A 36 -37.99 10.43 -8.95
N ALA A 37 -36.84 10.44 -8.31
CA ALA A 37 -36.58 9.89 -6.99
C ALA A 37 -35.71 10.87 -6.20
N ASP A 38 -35.90 10.92 -4.88
CA ASP A 38 -35.12 11.78 -4.00
C ASP A 38 -33.77 11.11 -3.67
N GLU A 39 -32.68 11.79 -4.03
CA GLU A 39 -31.29 11.42 -3.73
C GLU A 39 -30.93 11.80 -2.29
N THR A 40 -30.41 10.85 -1.52
CA THR A 40 -29.90 11.13 -0.17
C THR A 40 -28.51 11.77 -0.24
N LYS A 41 -28.37 13.02 0.20
CA LYS A 41 -27.09 13.76 0.25
C LYS A 41 -26.54 13.82 1.66
N ASP A 42 -25.24 13.56 1.81
CA ASP A 42 -24.51 13.66 3.07
C ASP A 42 -23.28 14.55 2.85
N VAL A 43 -23.47 15.86 3.03
CA VAL A 43 -22.46 16.89 2.74
C VAL A 43 -21.22 16.73 3.63
N ALA A 44 -21.38 16.22 4.85
CA ALA A 44 -20.26 15.98 5.76
C ALA A 44 -19.42 14.77 5.32
N PHE A 45 -20.07 13.70 4.86
CA PHE A 45 -19.36 12.57 4.24
C PHE A 45 -18.70 12.96 2.91
N GLU A 46 -19.36 13.76 2.07
CA GLU A 46 -18.79 14.30 0.84
C GLU A 46 -17.51 15.13 1.12
N GLU A 47 -17.50 15.98 2.15
CA GLU A 47 -16.29 16.69 2.60
C GLU A 47 -15.20 15.74 3.13
N GLY A 48 -15.58 14.69 3.88
CA GLY A 48 -14.67 13.63 4.33
C GLY A 48 -13.99 12.91 3.17
N VAL A 49 -14.73 12.57 2.12
CA VAL A 49 -14.22 11.93 0.90
C VAL A 49 -13.33 12.88 0.08
N ILE A 50 -13.63 14.18 0.04
CA ILE A 50 -12.75 15.19 -0.59
C ILE A 50 -11.40 15.27 0.15
N ASN A 51 -11.43 15.34 1.48
CA ASN A 51 -10.23 15.37 2.31
C ASN A 51 -9.41 14.08 2.17
N PHE A 52 -10.06 12.91 2.18
CA PHE A 52 -9.43 11.61 1.93
C PHE A 52 -8.68 11.55 0.58
N ASN A 53 -9.34 11.94 -0.52
CA ASN A 53 -8.72 11.90 -1.85
C ASN A 53 -7.55 12.90 -1.97
N LYS A 54 -7.67 14.08 -1.35
CA LYS A 54 -6.58 15.05 -1.24
C LYS A 54 -5.39 14.45 -0.47
N GLN A 55 -5.65 13.89 0.71
CA GLN A 55 -4.65 13.29 1.58
C GLN A 55 -3.88 12.14 0.91
N TYR A 56 -4.60 11.26 0.20
CA TYR A 56 -4.00 10.20 -0.59
C TYR A 56 -3.08 10.76 -1.69
N THR A 57 -3.55 11.78 -2.42
CA THR A 57 -2.78 12.43 -3.50
C THR A 57 -1.52 13.11 -2.97
N GLU A 58 -1.61 13.81 -1.83
CA GLU A 58 -0.47 14.47 -1.18
C GLU A 58 0.55 13.44 -0.63
N GLY A 59 0.07 12.35 -0.01
CA GLY A 59 0.91 11.24 0.46
C GLY A 59 1.59 10.47 -0.68
N SER A 60 0.85 10.08 -1.72
CA SER A 60 1.42 9.41 -2.90
C SER A 60 2.36 10.32 -3.72
N LYS A 61 2.26 11.65 -3.59
CA LYS A 61 3.30 12.56 -4.08
C LYS A 61 4.55 12.44 -3.23
N LEU A 62 4.44 12.61 -1.91
CA LEU A 62 5.57 12.55 -0.99
C LEU A 62 6.32 11.21 -1.03
N GLN A 63 5.62 10.09 -1.18
CA GLN A 63 6.21 8.76 -1.39
C GLN A 63 7.08 8.68 -2.65
N ARG A 64 6.61 9.25 -3.77
CA ARG A 64 7.37 9.29 -5.03
C ARG A 64 8.61 10.17 -4.90
N ASP A 65 8.45 11.34 -4.29
CA ASP A 65 9.54 12.29 -4.08
C ASP A 65 10.61 11.70 -3.12
N LEU A 66 10.20 10.97 -2.08
CA LEU A 66 11.10 10.26 -1.16
C LEU A 66 11.85 9.11 -1.84
N ARG A 67 11.19 8.32 -2.71
CA ARG A 67 11.90 7.31 -3.51
C ARG A 67 12.89 7.95 -4.49
N ALA A 68 12.56 9.08 -5.11
CA ALA A 68 13.49 9.81 -5.96
C ALA A 68 14.70 10.37 -5.19
N TYR A 69 14.50 10.81 -3.94
CA TYR A 69 15.59 11.21 -3.03
C TYR A 69 16.49 10.02 -2.66
N LEU A 70 15.93 8.85 -2.35
CA LEU A 70 16.70 7.64 -2.07
C LEU A 70 17.59 7.21 -3.25
N GLU A 71 17.07 7.21 -4.49
CA GLU A 71 17.90 6.91 -5.67
C GLU A 71 18.97 8.00 -5.92
N ALA A 72 18.70 9.26 -5.58
CA ALA A 72 19.72 10.32 -5.63
C ALA A 72 20.82 10.13 -4.58
N VAL A 73 20.46 9.67 -3.36
CA VAL A 73 21.43 9.31 -2.31
C VAL A 73 22.32 8.15 -2.77
N LYS A 74 21.76 7.08 -3.36
CA LYS A 74 22.56 5.99 -3.96
C LYS A 74 23.50 6.48 -5.06
N ALA A 75 23.01 7.32 -5.97
CA ALA A 75 23.81 7.85 -7.07
C ALA A 75 24.96 8.75 -6.56
N MET A 76 24.75 9.48 -5.47
CA MET A 76 25.75 10.30 -4.80
C MET A 76 26.79 9.44 -4.06
N HIS A 77 26.36 8.41 -3.35
CA HIS A 77 27.22 7.39 -2.71
C HIS A 77 28.14 6.73 -3.74
N GLU A 78 27.58 6.17 -4.82
CA GLU A 78 28.35 5.52 -5.89
C GLU A 78 29.34 6.51 -6.54
N SER A 79 28.93 7.76 -6.79
CA SER A 79 29.82 8.80 -7.33
C SER A 79 30.97 9.15 -6.39
N SER A 80 30.69 9.26 -5.08
CA SER A 80 31.67 9.51 -4.03
C SER A 80 32.67 8.36 -3.90
N LYS A 81 32.16 7.12 -3.89
CA LYS A 81 32.94 5.88 -3.83
C LYS A 81 33.92 5.74 -4.99
N ASN A 82 33.49 6.04 -6.22
CA ASN A 82 34.38 5.98 -7.39
C ASN A 82 35.53 7.00 -7.31
N VAL A 83 35.27 8.23 -6.82
CA VAL A 83 36.33 9.24 -6.61
C VAL A 83 37.29 8.83 -5.51
N GLN A 84 36.78 8.26 -4.42
CA GLN A 84 37.57 7.78 -3.28
C GLN A 84 38.42 6.55 -3.62
N ALA A 85 37.88 5.60 -4.40
CA ALA A 85 38.63 4.48 -4.93
C ALA A 85 39.80 4.94 -5.82
N CYS A 86 39.57 5.91 -6.72
CA CYS A 86 40.66 6.50 -7.50
C CYS A 86 41.74 7.16 -6.64
N LEU A 87 41.39 7.76 -5.49
CA LEU A 87 42.39 8.29 -4.55
C LEU A 87 43.18 7.15 -3.89
N ALA A 88 42.52 6.11 -3.40
CA ALA A 88 43.16 4.97 -2.73
C ALA A 88 44.08 4.17 -3.67
N ASP A 89 43.67 3.98 -4.93
CA ASP A 89 44.46 3.33 -5.99
C ASP A 89 45.70 4.16 -6.39
N MET A 90 45.61 5.50 -6.32
CA MET A 90 46.71 6.42 -6.64
C MET A 90 47.65 6.72 -5.47
N TYR A 91 47.33 6.26 -4.25
CA TYR A 91 48.12 6.53 -3.05
C TYR A 91 49.17 5.43 -2.88
N GLU A 92 50.46 5.77 -3.02
CA GLU A 92 51.52 4.76 -2.97
C GLU A 92 51.63 4.13 -1.55
N PRO A 93 51.96 2.84 -1.42
CA PRO A 93 52.00 2.15 -0.12
C PRO A 93 53.06 2.66 0.88
N ASP A 94 54.04 3.45 0.44
CA ASP A 94 55.08 4.05 1.29
C ASP A 94 54.79 5.51 1.68
N TRP A 95 53.70 6.10 1.17
CA TRP A 95 53.30 7.47 1.48
C TRP A 95 52.74 7.60 2.90
N TYR A 96 52.94 8.80 3.49
CA TYR A 96 52.40 9.11 4.80
C TYR A 96 50.88 8.92 4.83
N GLY A 97 50.40 8.13 5.79
CA GLY A 97 48.97 7.97 6.06
C GLY A 97 48.18 7.09 5.09
N LYS A 98 48.82 6.21 4.29
CA LYS A 98 48.09 5.25 3.40
C LYS A 98 46.96 4.52 4.15
N ASN A 99 47.28 3.93 5.31
CA ASN A 99 46.31 3.22 6.15
C ASN A 99 45.18 4.13 6.66
N ASP A 100 45.48 5.41 6.92
CA ASP A 100 44.49 6.39 7.38
C ASP A 100 43.52 6.74 6.24
N VAL A 101 44.04 6.94 5.02
CA VAL A 101 43.22 7.12 3.80
C VAL A 101 42.33 5.92 3.55
N ASP A 102 42.88 4.70 3.62
CA ASP A 102 42.11 3.47 3.38
C ASP A 102 40.97 3.33 4.41
N SER A 103 41.25 3.55 5.70
CA SER A 103 40.21 3.57 6.75
C SER A 103 39.13 4.61 6.48
N ILE A 104 39.50 5.83 6.06
CA ILE A 104 38.54 6.91 5.78
C ILE A 104 37.65 6.56 4.57
N VAL A 105 38.20 5.88 3.56
CA VAL A 105 37.41 5.41 2.39
C VAL A 105 36.45 4.29 2.78
N GLU A 106 36.87 3.33 3.62
CA GLU A 106 36.01 2.28 4.16
C GLU A 106 34.90 2.86 5.07
N ASP A 107 35.25 3.73 6.02
CA ASP A 107 34.29 4.39 6.92
C ASP A 107 33.27 5.24 6.15
N CYS A 108 33.67 5.89 5.05
CA CYS A 108 32.76 6.63 4.17
C CYS A 108 31.73 5.72 3.49
N ASP A 109 32.17 4.58 2.95
CA ASP A 109 31.29 3.59 2.31
C ASP A 109 30.25 3.03 3.30
N VAL A 110 30.68 2.80 4.55
CA VAL A 110 29.81 2.39 5.65
C VAL A 110 28.82 3.48 6.04
N LEU A 111 29.25 4.75 6.17
CA LEU A 111 28.36 5.86 6.52
C LEU A 111 27.27 6.11 5.47
N TRP A 112 27.61 6.08 4.17
CA TRP A 112 26.60 6.19 3.11
C TRP A 112 25.59 5.04 3.13
N THR A 113 26.08 3.81 3.33
CA THR A 113 25.24 2.60 3.39
C THR A 113 24.29 2.65 4.59
N ASP A 114 24.80 3.01 5.78
CA ASP A 114 24.02 3.17 7.02
C ASP A 114 22.95 4.26 6.89
N TYR A 115 23.31 5.40 6.30
CA TYR A 115 22.40 6.52 6.06
C TYR A 115 21.28 6.14 5.10
N HIS A 116 21.60 5.57 3.93
CA HIS A 116 20.59 5.10 2.98
C HIS A 116 19.65 4.05 3.62
N GLN A 117 20.20 3.08 4.35
CA GLN A 117 19.39 2.04 5.00
C GLN A 117 18.42 2.62 6.03
N LYS A 118 18.87 3.57 6.86
CA LYS A 118 17.99 4.28 7.82
C LYS A 118 16.86 5.05 7.14
N LEU A 119 17.12 5.69 6.00
CA LEU A 119 16.09 6.37 5.21
C LEU A 119 15.04 5.39 4.67
N VAL A 120 15.45 4.19 4.22
CA VAL A 120 14.52 3.12 3.82
C VAL A 120 13.68 2.66 5.02
N ASP A 121 14.32 2.21 6.09
CA ASP A 121 13.64 1.51 7.19
C ASP A 121 12.72 2.40 8.01
N HIS A 122 13.07 3.68 8.19
CA HIS A 122 12.32 4.59 9.06
C HIS A 122 11.47 5.62 8.31
N ALA A 123 11.87 6.09 7.12
CA ALA A 123 11.07 7.04 6.34
C ALA A 123 10.21 6.33 5.27
N LEU A 124 10.79 5.45 4.44
CA LEU A 124 10.05 4.81 3.34
C LEU A 124 9.08 3.73 3.83
N ILE A 125 9.48 2.81 4.70
CA ILE A 125 8.57 1.78 5.23
C ILE A 125 7.40 2.41 6.01
N SER A 126 7.67 3.50 6.75
CA SER A 126 6.63 4.30 7.42
C SER A 126 5.63 4.89 6.42
N MET A 127 6.11 5.46 5.31
CA MET A 127 5.29 5.98 4.20
C MET A 127 4.42 4.89 3.55
N ASP A 128 5.00 3.72 3.32
CA ASP A 128 4.33 2.62 2.64
C ASP A 128 3.27 1.96 3.55
N THR A 129 3.55 1.86 4.86
CA THR A 129 2.59 1.42 5.88
C THR A 129 1.43 2.42 6.05
N TYR A 130 1.72 3.72 5.98
CA TYR A 130 0.71 4.77 6.04
C TYR A 130 -0.22 4.74 4.81
N LEU A 131 0.36 4.69 3.61
CA LEU A 131 -0.41 4.65 2.36
C LEU A 131 -1.17 3.33 2.17
N GLY A 132 -0.71 2.23 2.76
CA GLY A 132 -1.39 0.94 2.78
C GLY A 132 -2.78 0.95 3.45
N GLN A 133 -3.12 1.99 4.21
CA GLN A 133 -4.45 2.15 4.84
C GLN A 133 -5.53 2.60 3.83
N PHE A 134 -5.14 3.29 2.76
CA PHE A 134 -6.07 3.95 1.85
C PHE A 134 -6.83 3.00 0.89
N PRO A 135 -6.26 1.89 0.37
CA PRO A 135 -6.99 0.99 -0.53
C PRO A 135 -8.28 0.39 0.06
N ASP A 136 -8.25 -0.14 1.29
CA ASP A 136 -9.46 -0.68 1.94
C ASP A 136 -10.52 0.41 2.15
N ILE A 137 -10.12 1.54 2.72
CA ILE A 137 -11.04 2.65 2.99
C ILE A 137 -11.65 3.18 1.67
N LYS A 138 -10.87 3.25 0.58
CA LYS A 138 -11.37 3.58 -0.77
C LYS A 138 -12.38 2.53 -1.27
N ALA A 139 -12.10 1.25 -1.12
CA ALA A 139 -13.00 0.16 -1.49
C ALA A 139 -14.30 0.20 -0.67
N ARG A 140 -14.21 0.56 0.62
CA ARG A 140 -15.35 0.74 1.54
C ARG A 140 -16.18 1.98 1.21
N ILE A 141 -15.58 3.12 0.85
CA ILE A 141 -16.33 4.28 0.29
C ILE A 141 -17.13 3.83 -0.95
N ALA A 142 -16.47 3.18 -1.92
CA ALA A 142 -17.15 2.69 -3.12
C ALA A 142 -18.24 1.64 -2.79
N LYS A 143 -18.06 0.82 -1.74
CA LYS A 143 -19.06 -0.13 -1.22
C LYS A 143 -20.25 0.60 -0.57
N ARG A 144 -20.00 1.66 0.22
CA ARG A 144 -20.99 2.54 0.87
C ARG A 144 -21.85 3.25 -0.16
N ASP A 145 -21.27 3.84 -1.20
CA ASP A 145 -22.04 4.55 -2.23
C ASP A 145 -22.86 3.57 -3.10
N ARG A 146 -22.33 2.38 -3.39
CA ARG A 146 -23.10 1.27 -3.99
C ARG A 146 -24.25 0.81 -3.09
N LYS A 147 -24.19 1.04 -1.76
CA LYS A 147 -25.24 0.70 -0.79
C LYS A 147 -26.25 1.80 -0.54
N LEU A 148 -25.83 3.07 -0.61
CA LEU A 148 -26.75 4.21 -0.57
C LEU A 148 -27.77 4.13 -1.71
N VAL A 149 -27.33 3.75 -2.92
CA VAL A 149 -28.21 3.54 -4.07
C VAL A 149 -29.11 2.28 -3.92
N ASP A 150 -28.61 1.20 -3.29
CA ASP A 150 -29.46 0.04 -2.94
C ASP A 150 -30.60 0.48 -1.97
N TYR A 151 -30.28 1.30 -0.98
CA TYR A 151 -31.21 1.82 0.03
C TYR A 151 -32.22 2.81 -0.55
N ASP A 152 -31.78 3.81 -1.33
CA ASP A 152 -32.67 4.77 -1.99
C ASP A 152 -33.65 4.06 -2.95
N SER A 153 -33.20 3.01 -3.65
CA SER A 153 -34.08 2.21 -4.53
C SER A 153 -35.08 1.36 -3.74
N ALA A 154 -34.68 0.72 -2.64
CA ALA A 154 -35.59 0.03 -1.74
C ALA A 154 -36.63 0.98 -1.13
N ARG A 155 -36.20 2.21 -0.75
CA ARG A 155 -37.06 3.29 -0.25
C ARG A 155 -38.08 3.73 -1.30
N HIS A 156 -37.67 3.85 -2.57
CA HIS A 156 -38.55 4.14 -3.69
C HIS A 156 -39.58 3.02 -3.94
N ASN A 157 -39.15 1.75 -3.87
CA ASN A 157 -40.00 0.57 -4.00
C ASN A 157 -41.06 0.50 -2.88
N TYR A 158 -40.64 0.63 -1.62
CA TYR A 158 -41.52 0.70 -0.46
C TYR A 158 -42.54 1.85 -0.57
N ALA A 159 -42.07 3.07 -0.87
CA ALA A 159 -42.96 4.21 -1.05
C ALA A 159 -43.99 4.00 -2.18
N THR A 160 -43.59 3.33 -3.27
CA THR A 160 -44.47 3.05 -4.41
C THR A 160 -45.51 1.98 -4.09
N THR A 161 -45.10 0.87 -3.46
CA THR A 161 -46.03 -0.20 -3.04
C THR A 161 -47.00 0.28 -1.95
N HIS A 162 -46.55 1.09 -0.98
CA HIS A 162 -47.41 1.61 0.10
C HIS A 162 -48.36 2.74 -0.35
N LYS A 163 -47.98 3.58 -1.33
CA LYS A 163 -48.88 4.60 -1.91
C LYS A 163 -50.14 4.03 -2.56
N THR A 164 -50.16 2.73 -2.93
CA THR A 164 -51.36 2.07 -3.49
C THR A 164 -52.56 2.04 -2.54
N LYS A 165 -52.33 2.09 -1.21
CA LYS A 165 -53.35 1.94 -0.17
C LYS A 165 -54.36 3.10 -0.09
N LYS A 166 -54.14 4.22 -0.80
CA LYS A 166 -54.84 5.49 -0.56
C LYS A 166 -55.87 5.92 -1.62
N LYS A 167 -56.27 5.04 -2.56
CA LYS A 167 -57.46 5.30 -3.41
C LYS A 167 -58.55 4.24 -3.17
N ASP A 168 -59.63 4.74 -2.59
CA ASP A 168 -60.88 4.09 -2.22
C ASP A 168 -61.40 3.04 -3.23
N GLY A 169 -61.94 1.93 -2.70
CA GLY A 169 -62.68 0.87 -3.40
C GLY A 169 -61.96 0.07 -4.50
N GLY A 170 -60.87 0.57 -5.08
CA GLY A 170 -60.28 0.05 -6.31
C GLY A 170 -58.81 -0.32 -6.19
N ILE A 171 -58.54 -1.62 -6.04
CA ILE A 171 -57.24 -2.19 -6.45
C ILE A 171 -57.01 -1.74 -7.91
N LYS A 172 -55.77 -1.37 -8.27
CA LYS A 172 -55.40 -1.11 -9.68
C LYS A 172 -55.27 -2.44 -10.43
N ILE A 173 -56.41 -3.10 -10.61
CA ILE A 173 -56.57 -4.36 -11.30
C ILE A 173 -56.10 -4.14 -12.74
N THR A 174 -55.00 -4.79 -13.12
CA THR A 174 -54.51 -4.75 -14.50
C THR A 174 -55.55 -5.40 -15.44
N LYS A 175 -55.56 -5.00 -16.72
CA LYS A 175 -56.57 -5.46 -17.69
C LYS A 175 -56.83 -6.99 -17.67
N PRO A 176 -55.83 -7.88 -17.56
CA PRO A 176 -56.06 -9.32 -17.45
C PRO A 176 -56.90 -9.71 -16.22
N SER A 177 -56.53 -9.22 -15.03
CA SER A 177 -57.18 -9.57 -13.78
C SER A 177 -58.64 -9.07 -13.70
N SER A 178 -58.95 -7.95 -14.36
CA SER A 178 -60.32 -7.39 -14.40
C SER A 178 -61.27 -8.17 -15.32
N LEU A 179 -60.72 -8.85 -16.33
CA LEU A 179 -61.46 -9.80 -17.15
C LEU A 179 -61.68 -11.11 -16.38
N LEU A 180 -60.69 -11.55 -15.59
CA LEU A 180 -60.79 -12.74 -14.75
C LEU A 180 -61.88 -12.59 -13.67
N GLU A 181 -61.89 -11.49 -12.91
CA GLU A 181 -62.94 -11.22 -11.90
C GLU A 181 -64.36 -11.15 -12.51
N ARG A 182 -64.50 -10.63 -13.73
CA ARG A 182 -65.77 -10.59 -14.48
C ARG A 182 -66.20 -11.94 -15.07
N ALA A 183 -65.29 -12.87 -15.30
CA ALA A 183 -65.57 -14.22 -15.79
C ALA A 183 -65.79 -15.24 -14.66
N THR A 184 -65.48 -14.87 -13.41
CA THR A 184 -65.46 -15.78 -12.27
C THR A 184 -66.84 -15.88 -11.60
N PRO A 185 -67.37 -17.09 -11.34
CA PRO A 185 -68.61 -17.27 -10.58
C PRO A 185 -68.56 -16.64 -9.18
N GLY A 186 -69.69 -16.13 -8.68
CA GLY A 186 -69.75 -15.39 -7.41
C GLY A 186 -69.18 -16.14 -6.18
N TRP A 187 -69.25 -17.48 -6.16
CA TRP A 187 -68.65 -18.29 -5.09
C TRP A 187 -67.10 -18.25 -5.08
N ALA A 188 -66.48 -17.99 -6.24
CA ALA A 188 -65.03 -17.92 -6.40
C ALA A 188 -64.48 -16.47 -6.40
N GLN A 189 -65.34 -15.45 -6.57
CA GLN A 189 -64.92 -14.04 -6.49
C GLN A 189 -64.34 -13.68 -5.11
N GLY A 190 -64.89 -14.24 -4.03
CA GLY A 190 -64.31 -14.07 -2.68
C GLY A 190 -62.91 -14.67 -2.55
N ILE A 191 -62.64 -15.79 -3.23
CA ILE A 191 -61.33 -16.46 -3.24
C ILE A 191 -60.31 -15.62 -4.03
N LEU A 192 -60.69 -15.10 -5.20
CA LEU A 192 -59.84 -14.18 -5.97
C LEU A 192 -59.53 -12.89 -5.21
N SER A 193 -60.53 -12.29 -4.55
CA SER A 193 -60.34 -11.08 -3.74
C SER A 193 -59.38 -11.34 -2.57
N ALA A 194 -59.56 -12.44 -1.83
CA ALA A 194 -58.66 -12.84 -0.75
C ALA A 194 -57.23 -13.09 -1.27
N HIS A 195 -57.07 -13.75 -2.41
CA HIS A 195 -55.77 -13.96 -3.04
C HIS A 195 -55.12 -12.64 -3.48
N ASN A 196 -55.86 -11.73 -4.13
CA ASN A 196 -55.38 -10.42 -4.55
C ASN A 196 -54.94 -9.56 -3.34
N VAL A 197 -55.70 -9.61 -2.23
CA VAL A 197 -55.31 -8.97 -0.97
C VAL A 197 -54.02 -9.60 -0.43
N ALA A 198 -53.95 -10.93 -0.32
CA ALA A 198 -52.79 -11.65 0.19
C ALA A 198 -51.50 -11.39 -0.60
N GLN A 199 -51.58 -11.41 -1.94
CA GLN A 199 -50.47 -11.04 -2.84
C GLN A 199 -50.04 -9.58 -2.61
N SER A 200 -50.99 -8.65 -2.47
CA SER A 200 -50.67 -7.24 -2.22
C SER A 200 -50.06 -6.99 -0.84
N SER A 201 -50.37 -7.80 0.17
CA SER A 201 -49.72 -7.73 1.50
C SER A 201 -48.35 -8.41 1.50
N LEU A 202 -48.19 -9.52 0.78
CA LEU A 202 -46.90 -10.20 0.62
C LEU A 202 -45.89 -9.27 -0.07
N SER A 203 -46.27 -8.66 -1.20
CA SER A 203 -45.42 -7.70 -1.93
C SER A 203 -45.04 -6.47 -1.08
N ARG A 204 -45.92 -6.03 -0.17
CA ARG A 204 -45.63 -4.93 0.76
C ARG A 204 -44.65 -5.37 1.87
N SER A 205 -44.91 -6.51 2.50
CA SER A 205 -44.00 -7.11 3.50
C SER A 205 -42.61 -7.39 2.93
N GLN A 206 -42.52 -7.81 1.66
CA GLN A 206 -41.25 -8.03 0.96
C GLN A 206 -40.49 -6.71 0.71
N ALA A 207 -41.18 -5.64 0.33
CA ALA A 207 -40.56 -4.32 0.15
C ALA A 207 -40.15 -3.68 1.49
N GLU A 208 -40.87 -3.98 2.58
CA GLU A 208 -40.55 -3.56 3.96
C GLU A 208 -39.27 -4.27 4.45
N GLU A 209 -39.21 -5.59 4.32
CA GLU A 209 -38.02 -6.40 4.67
C GLU A 209 -36.81 -6.09 3.77
N GLU A 210 -37.04 -5.74 2.50
CA GLU A 210 -35.98 -5.28 1.58
C GLU A 210 -35.44 -3.90 1.98
N LEU A 211 -36.30 -2.98 2.40
CA LEU A 211 -35.91 -1.66 2.91
C LEU A 211 -35.09 -1.78 4.21
N GLU A 212 -35.55 -2.54 5.19
CA GLU A 212 -34.81 -2.77 6.46
C GLU A 212 -33.44 -3.41 6.21
N ARG A 213 -33.37 -4.43 5.33
CA ARG A 213 -32.11 -5.08 4.97
C ARG A 213 -31.16 -4.16 4.18
N ALA A 214 -31.68 -3.29 3.31
CA ALA A 214 -30.86 -2.33 2.57
C ALA A 214 -30.35 -1.21 3.49
N GLN A 215 -31.21 -0.71 4.38
CA GLN A 215 -30.86 0.32 5.37
C GLN A 215 -29.73 -0.16 6.28
N LYS A 216 -29.88 -1.32 6.92
CA LYS A 216 -28.86 -1.84 7.86
C LYS A 216 -27.48 -1.94 7.21
N VAL A 217 -27.39 -2.52 6.01
CA VAL A 217 -26.09 -2.75 5.33
C VAL A 217 -25.51 -1.45 4.76
N PHE A 218 -26.32 -0.40 4.59
CA PHE A 218 -25.81 0.95 4.33
C PHE A 218 -25.29 1.61 5.62
N GLU A 219 -26.11 1.64 6.68
CA GLU A 219 -25.80 2.30 7.95
C GLU A 219 -24.55 1.73 8.62
N GLU A 220 -24.39 0.39 8.63
CA GLU A 220 -23.21 -0.33 9.13
C GLU A 220 -21.91 0.25 8.53
N ILE A 221 -21.79 0.28 7.20
CA ILE A 221 -20.58 0.80 6.51
C ILE A 221 -20.47 2.33 6.64
N ASN A 222 -21.61 3.03 6.70
CA ASN A 222 -21.62 4.50 6.77
C ASN A 222 -21.17 5.02 8.14
N ILE A 223 -21.52 4.34 9.23
CA ILE A 223 -21.08 4.69 10.59
C ILE A 223 -19.56 4.52 10.70
N ASP A 224 -19.02 3.34 10.35
CA ASP A 224 -17.58 3.08 10.42
C ASP A 224 -16.77 4.17 9.68
N LEU A 225 -17.18 4.52 8.46
CA LEU A 225 -16.48 5.51 7.64
C LEU A 225 -16.67 6.95 8.16
N GLN A 226 -17.78 7.27 8.85
CA GLN A 226 -17.95 8.57 9.49
C GLN A 226 -17.03 8.73 10.72
N GLU A 227 -16.57 7.65 11.35
CA GLU A 227 -15.55 7.68 12.40
C GLU A 227 -14.12 7.63 11.82
N GLU A 228 -13.87 6.76 10.83
CA GLU A 228 -12.55 6.54 10.25
C GLU A 228 -12.03 7.70 9.41
N LEU A 229 -12.86 8.32 8.55
CA LEU A 229 -12.38 9.38 7.64
C LEU A 229 -11.85 10.62 8.37
N PRO A 230 -12.51 11.15 9.43
CA PRO A 230 -11.94 12.22 10.25
C PRO A 230 -10.69 11.78 11.04
N SER A 231 -10.66 10.53 11.50
CA SER A 231 -9.51 9.98 12.25
C SER A 231 -8.26 9.88 11.37
N LEU A 232 -8.39 9.27 10.19
CA LEU A 232 -7.34 9.19 9.18
C LEU A 232 -6.91 10.58 8.72
N TRP A 233 -7.85 11.51 8.47
CA TRP A 233 -7.52 12.89 8.13
C TRP A 233 -6.64 13.52 9.21
N ASN A 234 -7.01 13.41 10.49
CA ASN A 234 -6.24 14.00 11.59
C ASN A 234 -4.84 13.37 11.77
N SER A 235 -4.67 12.06 11.51
CA SER A 235 -3.37 11.38 11.65
C SER A 235 -2.27 11.96 10.75
N ARG A 236 -2.63 12.58 9.61
CA ARG A 236 -1.68 13.17 8.64
C ARG A 236 -0.65 14.10 9.26
N VAL A 237 -1.02 14.87 10.29
CA VAL A 237 -0.13 15.86 10.90
C VAL A 237 0.96 15.17 11.71
N GLY A 238 0.59 14.22 12.57
CA GLY A 238 1.54 13.42 13.34
C GLY A 238 2.43 12.57 12.43
N PHE A 239 1.85 12.00 11.37
CA PHE A 239 2.58 11.26 10.34
C PHE A 239 3.66 12.12 9.66
N TYR A 240 3.29 13.25 9.03
CA TYR A 240 4.27 14.11 8.35
C TYR A 240 5.35 14.64 9.31
N VAL A 241 4.98 15.03 10.54
CA VAL A 241 5.94 15.47 11.55
C VAL A 241 6.95 14.36 11.86
N SER A 242 6.49 13.13 12.11
CA SER A 242 7.36 11.98 12.38
C SER A 242 8.30 11.64 11.21
N THR A 243 7.78 11.59 9.98
CA THR A 243 8.59 11.29 8.79
C THR A 243 9.68 12.35 8.57
N PHE A 244 9.33 13.63 8.64
CA PHE A 244 10.31 14.71 8.41
C PHE A 244 11.28 14.91 9.58
N GLN A 245 10.87 14.66 10.83
CA GLN A 245 11.80 14.63 11.97
C GLN A 245 12.83 13.48 11.84
N SER A 246 12.38 12.29 11.43
CA SER A 246 13.26 11.15 11.19
C SER A 246 14.25 11.45 10.06
N LEU A 247 13.74 11.90 8.90
CA LEU A 247 14.55 12.29 7.73
C LEU A 247 15.63 13.32 8.10
N ALA A 248 15.24 14.44 8.74
CA ALA A 248 16.17 15.49 9.12
C ALA A 248 17.18 15.03 10.19
N GLY A 249 16.78 14.17 11.14
CA GLY A 249 17.68 13.62 12.15
C GLY A 249 18.74 12.67 11.58
N PHE A 250 18.40 11.90 10.54
CA PHE A 250 19.39 11.09 9.81
C PHE A 250 20.30 11.96 8.94
N GLU A 251 19.74 12.96 8.25
CA GLU A 251 20.48 13.90 7.39
C GLU A 251 21.47 14.75 8.20
N GLU A 252 21.07 15.27 9.37
CA GLU A 252 21.97 15.96 10.32
C GLU A 252 23.12 15.05 10.77
N LYS A 253 22.80 13.82 11.21
CA LYS A 253 23.81 12.88 11.70
C LYS A 253 24.79 12.46 10.59
N PHE A 254 24.28 12.15 9.40
CA PHE A 254 25.10 11.80 8.24
C PHE A 254 26.03 12.96 7.87
N HIS A 255 25.49 14.16 7.69
CA HIS A 255 26.31 15.33 7.32
C HIS A 255 27.34 15.70 8.37
N LYS A 256 27.08 15.43 9.66
CA LYS A 256 28.04 15.64 10.74
C LYS A 256 29.23 14.68 10.68
N GLU A 257 28.99 13.37 10.51
CA GLU A 257 30.08 12.39 10.50
C GLU A 257 30.83 12.37 9.14
N ILE A 258 30.17 12.62 8.00
CA ILE A 258 30.86 12.75 6.70
C ILE A 258 31.79 13.98 6.68
N SER A 259 31.35 15.13 7.24
CA SER A 259 32.19 16.34 7.36
C SER A 259 33.42 16.12 8.24
N ARG A 260 33.38 15.13 9.13
CA ARG A 260 34.53 14.73 9.94
C ARG A 260 35.52 13.91 9.11
N LEU A 261 35.04 12.91 8.35
CA LEU A 261 35.89 12.14 7.43
C LEU A 261 36.56 13.04 6.39
N ASP A 262 35.84 14.02 5.84
CA ASP A 262 36.40 15.02 4.91
C ASP A 262 37.54 15.83 5.55
N GLN A 263 37.40 16.21 6.83
CA GLN A 263 38.44 16.94 7.57
C GLN A 263 39.62 16.03 7.95
N ASP A 264 39.36 14.81 8.40
CA ASP A 264 40.41 13.83 8.73
C ASP A 264 41.24 13.49 7.46
N LEU A 265 40.60 13.38 6.29
CA LEU A 265 41.27 13.19 4.99
C LEU A 265 42.12 14.40 4.58
N TYR A 266 41.56 15.62 4.70
CA TYR A 266 42.30 16.86 4.44
C TYR A 266 43.55 16.96 5.32
N ASP A 267 43.42 16.61 6.60
CA ASP A 267 44.52 16.61 7.57
C ASP A 267 45.61 15.58 7.23
N VAL A 268 45.27 14.42 6.66
CA VAL A 268 46.26 13.44 6.16
C VAL A 268 46.98 13.99 4.92
N LEU A 269 46.25 14.55 3.96
CA LEU A 269 46.83 15.11 2.71
C LEU A 269 47.76 16.30 2.97
N VAL A 270 47.44 17.17 3.93
CA VAL A 270 48.35 18.27 4.36
C VAL A 270 49.63 17.72 4.99
N LYS A 271 49.55 16.64 5.78
CA LYS A 271 50.73 16.00 6.37
C LYS A 271 51.59 15.30 5.29
N LEU A 272 50.96 14.71 4.27
CA LEU A 272 51.68 14.17 3.10
C LEU A 272 52.50 15.26 2.39
N GLU A 273 51.91 16.43 2.08
CA GLU A 273 52.65 17.55 1.46
C GLU A 273 53.84 18.01 2.32
N SER A 274 53.72 17.96 3.65
CA SER A 274 54.80 18.29 4.57
C SER A 274 55.91 17.23 4.67
N THR A 275 55.64 16.01 4.19
CA THR A 275 56.55 14.85 4.31
C THR A 275 57.38 14.61 3.02
N ASP A 276 56.99 15.17 1.88
CA ASP A 276 57.71 15.03 0.60
C ASP A 276 59.19 15.51 0.69
N PRO A 277 60.18 14.59 0.61
CA PRO A 277 61.59 14.97 0.67
C PRO A 277 62.06 15.70 -0.60
N THR A 278 61.34 15.55 -1.72
CA THR A 278 61.72 16.12 -3.02
C THR A 278 61.65 17.64 -3.01
N ARG A 279 60.67 18.22 -2.30
CA ARG A 279 60.60 19.67 -2.03
C ARG A 279 61.72 20.19 -1.13
N LEU A 280 62.16 19.44 -0.13
CA LEU A 280 63.24 19.88 0.79
C LEU A 280 64.59 20.08 0.10
N VAL A 281 64.81 19.45 -1.06
CA VAL A 281 66.02 19.62 -1.88
C VAL A 281 65.91 20.82 -2.84
N SER A 282 64.69 21.26 -3.20
CA SER A 282 64.44 22.20 -4.30
C SER A 282 64.38 23.67 -3.87
N ASN A 283 65.42 24.15 -3.17
CA ASN A 283 65.65 25.58 -2.91
C ASN A 283 66.18 26.30 -4.17
N ASN A 284 65.42 26.24 -5.27
CA ASN A 284 65.77 26.76 -6.59
C ASN A 284 64.71 27.79 -7.04
N PRO A 285 65.06 29.09 -7.20
CA PRO A 285 64.08 30.20 -7.13
C PRO A 285 63.10 30.35 -8.32
N SER A 286 63.06 29.40 -9.26
CA SER A 286 62.14 29.45 -10.42
C SER A 286 60.71 29.01 -10.11
N CYS A 287 60.47 28.22 -9.05
CA CYS A 287 59.13 27.70 -8.74
C CYS A 287 58.28 28.67 -7.89
N LYS A 288 58.11 29.91 -8.37
CA LYS A 288 57.19 30.90 -7.75
C LYS A 288 55.80 30.94 -8.37
N LEU A 289 55.61 30.36 -9.55
CA LEU A 289 54.39 30.56 -10.35
C LEU A 289 53.12 29.90 -9.77
N CYS A 290 53.26 28.92 -8.87
CA CYS A 290 52.13 28.24 -8.23
C CYS A 290 51.56 28.98 -7.01
N GLN A 291 52.22 30.04 -6.51
CA GLN A 291 51.84 30.67 -5.23
C GLN A 291 50.83 31.82 -5.37
N ASP A 292 50.65 32.35 -6.59
CA ASP A 292 49.86 33.56 -6.85
C ASP A 292 48.45 33.31 -7.42
N PHE A 293 48.02 32.04 -7.59
CA PHE A 293 46.78 31.69 -8.32
C PHE A 293 45.67 30.96 -7.52
N LEU A 294 45.87 30.65 -6.22
CA LEU A 294 44.91 29.88 -5.41
C LEU A 294 44.35 30.65 -4.19
N LEU A 295 44.06 31.94 -4.35
CA LEU A 295 43.25 32.71 -3.40
C LEU A 295 42.09 33.40 -4.12
N PRO A 296 40.88 32.80 -4.13
CA PRO A 296 39.64 33.54 -4.42
C PRO A 296 39.48 34.69 -3.43
N ALA A 297 39.17 35.89 -3.92
CA ALA A 297 38.99 37.05 -3.05
C ALA A 297 37.75 36.86 -2.15
N VAL A 298 37.96 36.69 -0.84
CA VAL A 298 36.90 36.51 0.15
C VAL A 298 35.99 37.76 0.14
N PRO A 299 34.67 37.61 -0.12
CA PRO A 299 33.75 38.74 -0.03
C PRO A 299 33.62 39.21 1.43
N PRO A 300 33.52 40.52 1.70
CA PRO A 300 33.45 41.05 3.06
C PRO A 300 32.19 40.54 3.79
N PRO A 301 32.28 40.17 5.08
CA PRO A 301 31.18 39.56 5.80
C PRO A 301 29.96 40.50 5.91
N PRO A 302 28.73 39.96 5.85
CA PRO A 302 27.52 40.76 6.02
C PRO A 302 27.47 41.36 7.43
N LYS A 303 27.04 42.62 7.54
CA LYS A 303 26.94 43.33 8.82
C LYS A 303 25.85 42.70 9.69
N VAL A 304 26.23 42.31 10.90
CA VAL A 304 25.35 41.62 11.86
C VAL A 304 24.16 42.51 12.24
N THR A 305 22.95 42.06 11.93
CA THR A 305 21.71 42.50 12.60
C THR A 305 21.49 41.63 13.83
N PRO A 306 21.17 42.19 15.02
CA PRO A 306 21.16 41.44 16.27
C PRO A 306 19.91 40.54 16.41
N SER A 307 20.04 39.27 16.04
CA SER A 307 19.13 38.21 16.50
C SER A 307 19.46 37.84 17.95
N LYS A 308 18.41 37.69 18.76
CA LYS A 308 18.51 37.52 20.22
C LYS A 308 18.75 36.06 20.58
N GLU A 309 19.81 35.78 21.34
CA GLU A 309 20.12 34.42 21.81
C GLU A 309 19.00 33.84 22.69
N MET A 310 18.69 32.56 22.46
CA MET A 310 18.04 31.68 23.43
C MET A 310 18.92 30.45 23.61
N LYS A 311 19.13 30.04 24.86
CA LYS A 311 20.07 29.01 25.27
C LYS A 311 19.60 27.61 24.86
N ALA A 312 20.51 26.79 24.34
CA ALA A 312 20.25 25.40 23.92
C ALA A 312 20.05 24.40 25.08
N GLU A 313 20.04 24.88 26.32
CA GLU A 313 20.13 24.09 27.57
C GLU A 313 18.89 23.24 27.90
N ASN A 314 17.75 23.46 27.21
CA ASN A 314 16.48 22.75 27.48
C ASN A 314 16.14 21.63 26.47
N ILE A 315 16.92 21.41 25.41
CA ILE A 315 16.53 20.54 24.28
C ILE A 315 16.94 19.06 24.50
N ILE A 316 18.02 18.82 25.24
CA ILE A 316 18.67 17.51 25.34
C ILE A 316 17.78 16.44 26.04
N ASN A 317 16.92 16.84 26.98
CA ASN A 317 16.08 15.92 27.75
C ASN A 317 14.84 15.37 27.01
N LEU A 318 14.69 15.63 25.70
CA LEU A 318 13.52 15.17 24.93
C LEU A 318 13.81 13.93 24.05
N PHE A 319 15.07 13.62 23.75
CA PHE A 319 15.42 12.62 22.72
C PHE A 319 15.55 11.18 23.22
N ASP A 320 15.86 10.94 24.50
CA ASP A 320 15.93 9.58 25.07
C ASP A 320 14.56 8.89 25.20
N ALA A 321 13.46 9.63 25.06
CA ALA A 321 12.09 9.10 25.23
C ALA A 321 11.46 8.56 23.93
N ALA A 322 12.11 8.69 22.77
CA ALA A 322 11.55 8.27 21.48
C ALA A 322 11.67 6.75 21.20
N ALA A 323 12.39 6.01 22.05
CA ALA A 323 12.80 4.64 21.80
C ALA A 323 11.78 3.54 22.17
N THR A 324 10.47 3.79 22.05
CA THR A 324 9.41 2.78 21.74
C THR A 324 8.02 3.43 21.70
N PRO A 325 7.17 3.09 20.70
CA PRO A 325 5.73 3.19 20.81
C PRO A 325 5.07 1.81 20.64
N ASP A 326 4.74 1.14 21.76
CA ASP A 326 3.90 -0.06 21.75
C ASP A 326 2.44 0.33 21.50
N ILE A 327 1.92 0.04 20.30
CA ILE A 327 0.57 0.39 19.86
C ILE A 327 -0.43 -0.74 20.10
N SER A 328 -0.86 -0.92 21.36
CA SER A 328 -1.95 -1.83 21.71
C SER A 328 -3.33 -1.18 21.47
N VAL A 329 -4.22 -1.89 20.77
CA VAL A 329 -5.54 -1.39 20.36
C VAL A 329 -6.66 -2.11 21.12
N THR A 330 -7.30 -1.42 22.06
CA THR A 330 -8.62 -1.77 22.63
C THR A 330 -9.38 -0.53 23.09
N SER A 331 -10.71 -0.56 22.96
CA SER A 331 -11.62 0.60 23.11
C SER A 331 -12.29 0.65 24.52
N PRO A 332 -13.26 1.52 24.86
CA PRO A 332 -13.07 2.43 26.01
C PRO A 332 -14.12 2.35 27.14
N THR A 333 -13.73 2.72 28.38
CA THR A 333 -14.67 2.95 29.50
C THR A 333 -14.24 4.11 30.42
N GLU A 334 -15.13 5.11 30.51
CA GLU A 334 -15.44 6.04 31.62
C GLU A 334 -14.35 6.67 32.53
N VAL A 335 -14.17 7.98 32.32
CA VAL A 335 -14.11 9.08 33.31
C VAL A 335 -14.09 8.74 34.81
N SER A 336 -13.06 9.24 35.52
CA SER A 336 -13.26 9.92 36.82
C SER A 336 -12.15 10.93 37.12
N GLU A 337 -12.45 11.93 37.95
CA GLU A 337 -11.53 13.02 38.33
C GLU A 337 -10.57 12.60 39.46
N GLN A 338 -9.41 13.26 39.55
CA GLN A 338 -8.41 12.98 40.59
C GLN A 338 -7.97 14.25 41.32
N LEU A 339 -8.43 14.42 42.56
CA LEU A 339 -7.78 15.26 43.59
C LEU A 339 -7.74 14.51 44.94
N PRO A 340 -6.74 14.75 45.80
CA PRO A 340 -6.29 13.76 46.78
C PRO A 340 -6.61 14.11 48.24
N SER A 341 -6.44 13.14 49.15
CA SER A 341 -5.61 13.30 50.37
C SER A 341 -5.48 12.04 51.23
N THR A 342 -4.28 11.86 51.81
CA THR A 342 -3.96 11.25 53.13
C THR A 342 -4.64 9.95 53.57
N HIS A 343 -3.85 8.89 53.87
CA HIS A 343 -4.27 7.82 54.78
C HIS A 343 -3.12 7.16 55.57
N SER A 344 -3.29 7.08 56.89
CA SER A 344 -2.66 6.14 57.84
C SER A 344 -3.10 6.47 59.28
N PRO A 345 -3.09 5.52 60.25
CA PRO A 345 -2.84 4.07 60.13
C PRO A 345 -3.80 3.15 60.95
N GLN A 346 -3.53 1.83 60.89
CA GLN A 346 -3.51 0.88 62.03
C GLN A 346 -4.72 -0.03 62.37
N ALA A 347 -4.36 -1.21 62.92
CA ALA A 347 -5.17 -2.39 63.35
C ALA A 347 -5.79 -3.20 62.17
N GLY A 348 -5.81 -4.54 62.15
CA GLY A 348 -5.65 -5.60 63.18
C GLY A 348 -6.83 -6.58 62.98
N TRP A 349 -6.74 -7.91 63.04
CA TRP A 349 -6.04 -8.82 63.97
C TRP A 349 -5.58 -10.14 63.27
N ASP A 350 -4.96 -11.03 64.04
CA ASP A 350 -4.11 -12.18 63.67
C ASP A 350 -4.81 -13.57 63.51
N ASP A 351 -4.03 -14.67 63.68
CA ASP A 351 -4.34 -16.13 63.69
C ASP A 351 -4.61 -16.82 62.32
N ASP A 352 -4.14 -18.04 62.00
CA ASP A 352 -3.05 -18.93 62.49
C ASP A 352 -2.84 -20.03 61.37
N GLU A 353 -1.89 -20.99 61.30
CA GLU A 353 -0.82 -21.50 62.19
C GLU A 353 0.49 -21.75 61.36
N SER A 354 1.20 -22.88 61.49
CA SER A 354 2.60 -23.07 61.02
C SER A 354 2.93 -24.33 60.17
N GLN A 355 4.17 -24.30 59.64
CA GLN A 355 4.96 -25.38 59.02
C GLN A 355 5.36 -26.48 60.06
N PRO A 356 5.94 -27.68 59.74
CA PRO A 356 7.21 -27.94 59.00
C PRO A 356 7.13 -29.15 58.01
N VAL A 357 8.18 -29.78 57.43
CA VAL A 357 9.63 -29.89 57.70
C VAL A 357 10.48 -30.08 56.41
N THR A 358 11.80 -30.24 56.58
CA THR A 358 12.87 -30.60 55.62
C THR A 358 12.86 -32.11 55.27
N GLU A 359 13.76 -32.74 54.48
CA GLU A 359 15.15 -32.48 53.98
C GLU A 359 15.37 -33.34 52.68
N VAL A 360 16.46 -33.43 51.89
CA VAL A 360 17.94 -33.20 51.92
C VAL A 360 18.33 -32.77 50.47
N ALA A 361 19.26 -31.85 50.13
CA ALA A 361 20.75 -31.88 50.21
C ALA A 361 21.44 -33.14 49.58
N ALA A 362 22.54 -33.06 48.81
CA ALA A 362 23.37 -31.92 48.38
C ALA A 362 24.23 -32.20 47.11
N ALA A 363 24.81 -31.12 46.53
CA ALA A 363 26.15 -30.97 45.92
C ALA A 363 26.52 -31.81 44.65
N GLU A 364 26.73 -31.19 43.46
CA GLU A 364 28.01 -30.62 42.90
C GLU A 364 28.87 -31.68 42.15
N ASP A 365 29.72 -31.41 41.14
CA ASP A 365 30.36 -30.14 40.72
C ASP A 365 30.86 -30.10 39.23
N VAL A 366 31.30 -28.90 38.76
CA VAL A 366 32.11 -28.42 37.59
C VAL A 366 32.19 -29.16 36.20
N ALA A 367 32.24 -28.34 35.14
CA ALA A 367 32.46 -28.59 33.69
C ALA A 367 33.98 -28.71 33.29
N PRO A 368 34.58 -28.27 32.13
CA PRO A 368 34.09 -27.84 30.79
C PRO A 368 34.94 -28.29 29.53
N ALA A 369 34.47 -27.89 28.33
CA ALA A 369 35.21 -27.40 27.12
C ALA A 369 36.02 -28.29 26.10
N ALA A 370 36.02 -27.77 24.85
CA ALA A 370 37.11 -27.69 23.82
C ALA A 370 37.34 -28.74 22.68
N GLU A 371 37.09 -28.26 21.43
CA GLU A 371 37.95 -28.30 20.20
C GLU A 371 38.22 -29.56 19.32
N THR A 372 38.88 -29.33 18.17
CA THR A 372 38.97 -30.11 16.88
C THR A 372 40.43 -30.65 16.65
N PRO A 373 41.00 -31.05 15.46
CA PRO A 373 40.59 -30.99 14.03
C PRO A 373 41.05 -32.19 13.10
N THR A 374 41.28 -31.91 11.80
CA THR A 374 41.93 -32.72 10.69
C THR A 374 41.07 -33.83 10.01
N GLU A 375 41.25 -34.25 8.74
CA GLU A 375 42.27 -33.97 7.68
C GLU A 375 41.69 -33.98 6.22
N THR A 376 42.55 -33.78 5.21
CA THR A 376 42.39 -33.67 3.73
C THR A 376 42.71 -35.02 2.97
N PRO A 377 42.86 -35.15 1.60
CA PRO A 377 42.86 -34.18 0.48
C PRO A 377 42.06 -34.53 -0.82
N GLU A 378 42.11 -33.60 -1.78
CA GLU A 378 41.72 -33.63 -3.23
C GLU A 378 42.81 -34.38 -4.10
N PRO A 379 42.88 -34.39 -5.49
CA PRO A 379 42.35 -33.41 -6.46
C PRO A 379 41.77 -33.88 -7.83
N ALA A 380 41.28 -32.89 -8.61
CA ALA A 380 41.51 -32.65 -10.06
C ALA A 380 40.29 -32.64 -11.04
N ALA A 381 40.25 -31.57 -11.87
CA ALA A 381 39.37 -31.39 -13.06
C ALA A 381 40.15 -31.57 -14.39
N PRO A 382 39.50 -31.56 -15.59
CA PRO A 382 39.17 -30.29 -16.28
C PRO A 382 37.89 -30.30 -17.18
N ALA A 383 37.57 -29.15 -17.78
CA ALA A 383 36.51 -28.96 -18.80
C ALA A 383 37.01 -29.18 -20.25
N PRO A 384 36.11 -29.19 -21.28
CA PRO A 384 36.21 -28.16 -22.34
C PRO A 384 34.90 -27.78 -23.09
N GLU A 385 34.96 -26.71 -23.89
CA GLU A 385 34.04 -26.33 -24.98
C GLU A 385 34.63 -26.71 -26.39
N PRO A 386 34.19 -26.18 -27.57
CA PRO A 386 32.97 -26.57 -28.30
C PRO A 386 33.16 -26.90 -29.82
N ALA A 387 32.07 -27.39 -30.46
CA ALA A 387 31.80 -27.40 -31.93
C ALA A 387 32.67 -28.33 -32.84
N PRO A 388 32.37 -28.53 -34.16
CA PRO A 388 31.18 -28.18 -34.97
C PRO A 388 30.55 -29.32 -35.83
N ALA A 389 29.36 -29.01 -36.37
CA ALA A 389 28.61 -29.55 -37.53
C ALA A 389 29.06 -30.79 -38.36
N ALA A 390 28.08 -31.66 -38.65
CA ALA A 390 27.94 -32.42 -39.91
C ALA A 390 26.44 -32.69 -40.21
N ALA A 391 26.04 -32.84 -41.48
CA ALA A 391 24.62 -32.87 -41.89
C ALA A 391 24.21 -34.13 -42.68
N ALA A 392 22.92 -34.49 -42.58
CA ALA A 392 22.21 -35.42 -43.47
C ALA A 392 20.75 -34.94 -43.62
N ALA A 393 20.12 -35.11 -44.80
CA ALA A 393 18.88 -34.40 -45.14
C ALA A 393 17.89 -35.19 -46.02
N ALA A 394 16.59 -35.02 -45.75
CA ALA A 394 15.37 -35.27 -46.57
C ALA A 394 14.15 -35.30 -45.63
N ALA A 395 12.91 -34.88 -45.95
CA ALA A 395 12.31 -34.01 -46.99
C ALA A 395 10.87 -33.61 -46.46
N PRO A 396 10.00 -32.82 -47.13
CA PRO A 396 9.61 -31.54 -46.52
C PRO A 396 8.08 -31.22 -46.40
N GLU A 397 7.83 -30.02 -45.86
CA GLU A 397 6.60 -29.18 -45.89
C GLU A 397 5.43 -29.46 -44.90
N PRO A 398 4.66 -28.43 -44.47
CA PRO A 398 4.88 -26.97 -44.57
C PRO A 398 4.78 -26.19 -43.23
N THR A 399 5.71 -25.26 -43.05
CA THR A 399 5.59 -23.94 -42.39
C THR A 399 4.54 -23.72 -41.28
N GLU A 400 4.98 -23.78 -40.02
CA GLU A 400 4.50 -22.87 -38.98
C GLU A 400 5.45 -21.66 -38.90
N GLU A 401 4.93 -20.43 -39.03
CA GLU A 401 5.71 -19.21 -38.83
C GLU A 401 5.85 -18.94 -37.33
N ALA A 402 6.98 -19.38 -36.74
CA ALA A 402 7.35 -19.08 -35.36
C ALA A 402 7.74 -17.61 -35.18
N THR A 403 6.77 -16.70 -35.26
CA THR A 403 6.97 -15.27 -35.06
C THR A 403 7.11 -14.94 -33.58
N ALA A 404 8.32 -14.51 -33.19
CA ALA A 404 8.69 -13.76 -31.99
C ALA A 404 8.16 -14.25 -30.63
N THR A 405 9.09 -14.57 -29.73
CA THR A 405 8.84 -14.58 -28.28
C THR A 405 8.48 -13.17 -27.80
N ALA A 406 7.19 -12.82 -27.87
CA ALA A 406 6.68 -11.60 -27.28
C ALA A 406 6.93 -11.62 -25.76
N GLU A 407 7.31 -10.47 -25.21
CA GLU A 407 7.40 -10.29 -23.76
C GLU A 407 5.98 -10.35 -23.18
N MET A 408 5.61 -11.53 -22.69
CA MET A 408 4.33 -11.78 -22.06
C MET A 408 4.30 -11.12 -20.68
N PRO A 409 3.18 -10.49 -20.29
CA PRO A 409 3.15 -9.67 -19.08
C PRO A 409 3.18 -10.50 -17.78
N PRO A 410 3.58 -9.89 -16.66
CA PRO A 410 3.41 -10.47 -15.33
C PRO A 410 1.96 -10.93 -15.10
N GLY A 411 1.79 -12.14 -14.58
CA GLY A 411 0.46 -12.71 -14.29
C GLY A 411 -0.33 -13.21 -15.50
N PHE A 412 0.24 -13.26 -16.72
CA PHE A 412 -0.48 -13.74 -17.92
C PHE A 412 -1.10 -15.14 -17.76
N LEU A 413 -2.35 -15.30 -18.21
CA LEU A 413 -3.12 -16.54 -18.18
C LEU A 413 -3.45 -17.09 -19.56
N PHE A 414 -4.09 -16.29 -20.43
CA PHE A 414 -4.48 -16.69 -21.80
C PHE A 414 -4.89 -15.47 -22.65
N LYS A 415 -5.08 -15.69 -23.96
CA LYS A 415 -5.64 -14.66 -24.87
C LYS A 415 -7.14 -14.87 -25.07
N VAL A 416 -7.87 -13.79 -25.23
CA VAL A 416 -9.26 -13.81 -25.71
C VAL A 416 -9.45 -12.84 -26.86
N GLN A 417 -10.34 -13.17 -27.79
CA GLN A 417 -10.88 -12.24 -28.77
C GLN A 417 -12.24 -11.73 -28.30
N VAL A 418 -12.47 -10.44 -28.45
CA VAL A 418 -13.73 -9.79 -28.07
C VAL A 418 -14.76 -10.03 -29.17
N MET A 419 -15.92 -10.58 -28.80
CA MET A 419 -16.98 -10.98 -29.73
C MET A 419 -18.05 -9.90 -29.90
N HIS A 420 -18.19 -9.01 -28.91
CA HIS A 420 -19.21 -7.97 -28.83
C HIS A 420 -18.61 -6.68 -28.28
N ASP A 421 -19.02 -5.52 -28.80
CA ASP A 421 -18.63 -4.22 -28.27
C ASP A 421 -19.04 -4.08 -26.79
N TYR A 422 -18.14 -3.57 -25.96
CA TYR A 422 -18.33 -3.39 -24.54
C TYR A 422 -17.84 -2.01 -24.09
N ALA A 423 -18.77 -1.17 -23.62
CA ALA A 423 -18.47 0.15 -23.08
C ALA A 423 -18.32 0.09 -21.55
N ALA A 424 -17.22 0.65 -21.04
CA ALA A 424 -16.96 0.79 -19.61
C ALA A 424 -17.97 1.72 -18.93
N ASN A 425 -18.45 1.31 -17.75
CA ASN A 425 -19.48 1.99 -16.95
C ASN A 425 -18.90 2.61 -15.67
N ASP A 426 -17.72 2.16 -15.25
CA ASP A 426 -16.96 2.63 -14.09
C ASP A 426 -15.46 2.66 -14.42
N THR A 427 -14.66 3.26 -13.55
CA THR A 427 -13.25 3.63 -13.81
C THR A 427 -12.25 2.46 -13.79
N ASP A 428 -12.69 1.27 -13.40
CA ASP A 428 -11.97 0.00 -13.39
C ASP A 428 -12.35 -0.94 -14.55
N GLU A 429 -13.41 -0.64 -15.31
CA GLU A 429 -13.86 -1.45 -16.46
C GLU A 429 -13.07 -1.13 -17.75
N LEU A 430 -12.67 -2.15 -18.51
CA LEU A 430 -11.94 -2.01 -19.78
C LEU A 430 -12.90 -1.84 -20.98
N GLU A 431 -12.83 -0.74 -21.73
CA GLU A 431 -13.61 -0.55 -22.97
C GLU A 431 -13.05 -1.41 -24.12
N MET A 432 -13.90 -2.18 -24.79
CA MET A 432 -13.51 -3.15 -25.83
C MET A 432 -14.41 -3.08 -27.07
N LYS A 433 -13.89 -3.47 -28.24
CA LYS A 433 -14.64 -3.58 -29.50
C LYS A 433 -14.58 -4.98 -30.08
N ALA A 434 -15.62 -5.38 -30.80
CA ALA A 434 -15.68 -6.68 -31.46
C ALA A 434 -14.51 -6.83 -32.47
N GLY A 435 -13.67 -7.84 -32.25
CA GLY A 435 -12.43 -8.08 -32.98
C GLY A 435 -11.16 -7.83 -32.16
N ASP A 436 -11.20 -6.98 -31.13
CA ASP A 436 -10.06 -6.68 -30.25
C ASP A 436 -9.49 -7.97 -29.63
N VAL A 437 -8.17 -8.06 -29.46
CA VAL A 437 -7.50 -9.16 -28.73
C VAL A 437 -7.04 -8.65 -27.37
N VAL A 438 -7.41 -9.35 -26.31
CA VAL A 438 -7.12 -8.99 -24.91
C VAL A 438 -6.25 -10.06 -24.26
N LEU A 439 -5.22 -9.61 -23.55
CA LEU A 439 -4.32 -10.42 -22.74
C LEU A 439 -4.92 -10.54 -21.34
N VAL A 440 -5.36 -11.74 -20.96
CA VAL A 440 -5.91 -12.03 -19.62
C VAL A 440 -4.77 -12.21 -18.64
N ILE A 441 -4.87 -11.57 -17.49
CA ILE A 441 -3.92 -11.68 -16.37
C ILE A 441 -4.63 -12.11 -15.08
N THR A 442 -3.86 -12.54 -14.08
CA THR A 442 -4.32 -12.65 -12.70
C THR A 442 -4.76 -11.28 -12.15
N PHE A 443 -5.79 -11.26 -11.30
CA PHE A 443 -6.11 -10.09 -10.50
C PHE A 443 -4.96 -9.76 -9.53
N ASP A 444 -4.73 -8.47 -9.25
CA ASP A 444 -3.72 -8.04 -8.25
C ASP A 444 -4.10 -8.53 -6.83
N ASN A 445 -5.41 -8.64 -6.58
CA ASN A 445 -6.02 -9.13 -5.34
C ASN A 445 -7.05 -10.23 -5.67
N PRO A 446 -6.90 -11.48 -5.18
CA PRO A 446 -7.83 -12.56 -5.50
C PRO A 446 -9.24 -12.35 -4.94
N ASP A 447 -9.42 -11.55 -3.88
CA ASP A 447 -10.74 -11.24 -3.31
C ASP A 447 -11.55 -10.24 -4.16
N GLU A 448 -10.95 -9.64 -5.19
CA GLU A 448 -11.60 -8.75 -6.16
C GLU A 448 -12.11 -9.48 -7.42
N GLN A 449 -11.86 -10.79 -7.55
CA GLN A 449 -12.30 -11.58 -8.70
C GLN A 449 -13.81 -11.90 -8.65
N ASP A 450 -14.62 -11.00 -9.22
CA ASP A 450 -16.07 -11.15 -9.39
C ASP A 450 -16.38 -12.28 -10.41
N ASP A 451 -17.32 -13.18 -10.07
CA ASP A 451 -17.69 -14.36 -10.89
C ASP A 451 -18.09 -13.97 -12.33
N GLY A 452 -17.37 -14.50 -13.33
CA GLY A 452 -17.59 -14.19 -14.76
C GLY A 452 -16.93 -12.91 -15.27
N TRP A 453 -16.01 -12.31 -14.49
CA TRP A 453 -15.17 -11.18 -14.92
C TRP A 453 -13.70 -11.60 -15.01
N LEU A 454 -12.99 -11.03 -15.98
CA LEU A 454 -11.57 -11.24 -16.22
C LEU A 454 -10.84 -9.91 -16.10
N MET A 455 -9.60 -9.94 -15.60
CA MET A 455 -8.68 -8.80 -15.60
C MET A 455 -7.77 -8.88 -16.83
N GLY A 456 -7.49 -7.76 -17.48
CA GLY A 456 -6.60 -7.75 -18.64
C GLY A 456 -6.42 -6.38 -19.28
N PHE A 457 -5.78 -6.39 -20.44
CA PHE A 457 -5.56 -5.22 -21.30
C PHE A 457 -5.42 -5.63 -22.76
N LYS A 458 -5.60 -4.68 -23.67
CA LYS A 458 -5.52 -4.96 -25.11
C LYS A 458 -4.10 -5.32 -25.51
N GLN A 459 -3.97 -6.28 -26.42
CA GLN A 459 -2.68 -6.70 -26.95
C GLN A 459 -1.96 -5.54 -27.66
N ASP A 460 -2.71 -4.70 -28.37
CA ASP A 460 -2.19 -3.57 -29.14
C ASP A 460 -1.70 -2.44 -28.21
N ASP A 461 -2.38 -2.22 -27.08
CA ASP A 461 -1.97 -1.24 -26.05
C ASP A 461 -0.71 -1.72 -25.31
N TRP A 462 -0.58 -3.03 -25.05
CA TRP A 462 0.63 -3.65 -24.49
C TRP A 462 1.82 -3.53 -25.44
N GLN A 463 1.63 -3.82 -26.73
CA GLN A 463 2.68 -3.70 -27.74
C GLN A 463 3.20 -2.26 -27.92
N GLN A 464 2.37 -1.25 -27.66
CA GLN A 464 2.74 0.16 -27.75
C GLN A 464 3.30 0.73 -26.44
N ASN A 465 2.69 0.42 -25.29
CA ASN A 465 2.96 1.11 -24.02
C ASN A 465 3.65 0.24 -22.95
N LYS A 466 3.79 -1.08 -23.19
CA LYS A 466 4.23 -2.09 -22.22
C LYS A 466 3.59 -1.88 -20.84
N GLU A 467 4.38 -1.68 -19.79
CA GLU A 467 3.95 -1.56 -18.40
C GLU A 467 2.98 -0.39 -18.13
N ASN A 468 2.87 0.57 -19.06
CA ASN A 468 1.89 1.67 -18.99
C ASN A 468 0.57 1.38 -19.75
N ALA A 469 0.33 0.15 -20.20
CA ALA A 469 -0.93 -0.22 -20.86
C ALA A 469 -2.12 -0.14 -19.90
N ALA A 470 -3.27 0.31 -20.40
CA ALA A 470 -4.49 0.44 -19.61
C ALA A 470 -5.08 -0.94 -19.27
N LYS A 471 -4.92 -1.37 -18.01
CA LYS A 471 -5.55 -2.59 -17.46
C LYS A 471 -6.92 -2.29 -16.83
N GLY A 472 -7.84 -3.23 -16.94
CA GLY A 472 -9.16 -3.16 -16.32
C GLY A 472 -9.91 -4.48 -16.37
N VAL A 473 -11.05 -4.54 -15.69
CA VAL A 473 -11.94 -5.71 -15.66
C VAL A 473 -12.91 -5.69 -16.83
N PHE A 474 -13.26 -6.87 -17.35
CA PHE A 474 -14.26 -7.02 -18.40
C PHE A 474 -15.04 -8.33 -18.26
N PRO A 475 -16.29 -8.40 -18.75
CA PRO A 475 -17.11 -9.61 -18.65
C PRO A 475 -16.62 -10.71 -19.60
N GLU A 476 -16.35 -11.91 -19.06
CA GLU A 476 -15.88 -13.09 -19.80
C GLU A 476 -16.81 -13.41 -20.99
N ASN A 477 -18.13 -13.32 -20.76
CA ASN A 477 -19.18 -13.66 -21.73
C ASN A 477 -19.29 -12.69 -22.93
N PHE A 478 -18.45 -11.66 -23.03
CA PHE A 478 -18.29 -10.83 -24.23
C PHE A 478 -17.11 -11.28 -25.10
N THR A 479 -16.41 -12.34 -24.69
CA THR A 479 -15.13 -12.77 -25.30
C THR A 479 -15.12 -14.27 -25.59
N GLN A 480 -14.24 -14.69 -26.50
CA GLN A 480 -13.96 -16.08 -26.82
C GLN A 480 -12.45 -16.33 -26.66
N ARG A 481 -12.10 -17.41 -25.96
CA ARG A 481 -10.70 -17.82 -25.76
C ARG A 481 -10.06 -18.26 -27.08
N LEU A 482 -8.83 -17.79 -27.30
CA LEU A 482 -7.92 -18.18 -28.39
C LEU A 482 -6.97 -19.30 -27.93
#